data_AF-A0A2C9TSN0-F1
#
_entry.id   AF-A0A2C9TSN0-F1
#
_cell.length_a   1.000
_cell.length_b   1.000
_cell.length_c   1.000
_cell.angle_alpha   90.00
_cell.angle_beta   90.00
_cell.angle_gamma   90.00
#
_symmetry.space_group_name_H-M   'P 1'
#
loop_
_entity.id
_entity.type
_entity.pdbx_description
1 polymer ?
#
loop_
_entity_poly.entity_id
_entity_poly.type
_entity_poly.pdbx_seq_one_letter_code
_entity_poly.pdbx_strand_id
1 'polypeptide(L)'
;MPIFQRDLSWTAEKKIDLYNFQLGGFAPVSPISMNRIGPKSKGMPHVKLLSRTEIEELNEGSLSVIDGQQRISTNYQAYSNDESIQEIALDLTKGKFVNLKEKKPSKNQIPVGVLYNKDPEVYTEYLRFNPKLAEFSVSSILGQIRTKFFNYFYTINYAQDLSGEEQIEWFDVLNLAGSRVPELQMKLTKLQIKGLDFYKEYSNIFRDRLEMAGLDHLFIQKNTEVSIPLATLNSAFEIVSGKKNHTSNYSPIPSDAKGSFLNELEPDQLRKCFKMTLNGLEDALNFIDINSLREPSRIDYISYLSGYFTYNKNASNTSIQNVINWYNNTNFGNKSNQERRELYNELLMC
;
A
#
# COMPACT_ATOMS: atom_id res chain seq x y z
N MET A 1 7.29 -10.53 -6.17
CA MET A 1 7.91 -9.71 -5.10
C MET A 1 7.17 -10.02 -3.81
N PRO A 2 7.85 -10.17 -2.66
CA PRO A 2 7.20 -10.52 -1.40
C PRO A 2 6.20 -9.44 -0.96
N ILE A 3 5.09 -9.84 -0.37
CA ILE A 3 3.99 -8.91 -0.04
C ILE A 3 4.35 -7.84 1.01
N PHE A 4 5.35 -8.11 1.87
CA PHE A 4 5.81 -7.15 2.88
C PHE A 4 6.48 -5.91 2.28
N GLN A 5 6.89 -5.95 1.02
CA GLN A 5 7.55 -4.80 0.40
C GLN A 5 6.54 -3.71 0.06
N ARG A 6 6.90 -2.47 0.41
CA ARG A 6 6.11 -1.27 0.14
C ARG A 6 5.75 -1.15 -1.34
N ASP A 7 4.65 -0.46 -1.61
CA ASP A 7 4.28 -0.04 -2.95
C ASP A 7 5.38 0.72 -3.69
N LEU A 8 5.29 0.66 -5.02
CA LEU A 8 6.09 1.45 -5.93
C LEU A 8 5.79 2.93 -5.69
N SER A 9 6.72 3.64 -5.05
CA SER A 9 6.50 4.98 -4.49
C SER A 9 7.44 6.04 -5.09
N TRP A 10 8.18 5.68 -6.12
CA TRP A 10 9.04 6.64 -6.81
C TRP A 10 8.20 7.66 -7.58
N THR A 11 8.43 8.92 -7.27
CA THR A 11 7.87 10.06 -8.00
C THR A 11 8.42 10.10 -9.43
N ALA A 12 7.73 10.81 -10.32
CA ALA A 12 8.22 11.02 -11.69
C ALA A 12 9.63 11.63 -11.70
N GLU A 13 9.94 12.52 -10.75
CA GLU A 13 11.27 13.12 -10.59
C GLU A 13 12.34 12.05 -10.27
N LYS A 14 12.11 11.16 -9.30
CA LYS A 14 13.05 10.06 -9.02
C LYS A 14 13.24 9.11 -10.20
N LYS A 15 12.18 8.83 -10.96
CA LYS A 15 12.28 8.03 -12.19
C LYS A 15 13.16 8.74 -13.23
N ILE A 16 12.95 10.04 -13.43
CA ILE A 16 13.76 10.88 -14.33
C ILE A 16 15.23 10.89 -13.90
N ASP A 17 15.50 11.02 -12.61
CA ASP A 17 16.87 10.97 -12.08
C ASP A 17 17.54 9.63 -12.39
N LEU A 18 16.83 8.51 -12.23
CA LEU A 18 17.34 7.19 -12.62
C LEU A 18 17.65 7.15 -14.13
N TYR A 19 16.71 7.55 -14.99
CA TYR A 19 16.94 7.51 -16.44
C TYR A 19 18.08 8.43 -16.88
N ASN A 20 18.23 9.60 -16.26
CA ASN A 20 19.33 10.51 -16.51
C ASN A 20 20.67 9.95 -16.03
N PHE A 21 20.68 9.29 -14.86
CA PHE A 21 21.84 8.55 -14.40
C PHE A 21 22.22 7.42 -15.36
N GLN A 22 21.25 6.71 -15.94
CA GLN A 22 21.51 5.69 -16.96
C GLN A 22 21.93 6.30 -18.31
N LEU A 23 21.47 7.50 -18.63
CA LEU A 23 21.87 8.19 -19.85
C LEU A 23 23.33 8.65 -19.78
N GLY A 24 23.72 9.32 -18.69
CA GLY A 24 25.00 10.01 -18.57
C GLY A 24 25.95 9.51 -17.48
N GLY A 25 25.51 8.60 -16.62
CA GLY A 25 26.26 8.15 -15.45
C GLY A 25 27.44 7.22 -15.78
N PHE A 26 28.36 7.13 -14.81
CA PHE A 26 29.66 6.48 -14.93
C PHE A 26 29.62 4.95 -14.77
N ALA A 27 28.58 4.40 -14.14
CA ALA A 27 28.53 3.00 -13.71
C ALA A 27 27.12 2.41 -13.80
N PRO A 28 26.98 1.08 -13.85
CA PRO A 28 25.69 0.41 -13.74
C PRO A 28 24.98 0.72 -12.42
N VAL A 29 23.65 0.61 -12.48
CA VAL A 29 22.72 0.86 -11.38
C VAL A 29 23.06 -0.05 -10.17
N SER A 30 22.86 0.44 -8.95
CA SER A 30 23.14 -0.27 -7.69
C SER A 30 22.65 -1.73 -7.69
N PRO A 31 23.33 -2.64 -6.96
CA PRO A 31 22.96 -4.04 -6.90
C PRO A 31 21.49 -4.27 -6.59
N ILE A 32 20.96 -5.39 -7.10
CA ILE A 32 19.62 -5.88 -6.79
C ILE A 32 19.75 -7.21 -6.06
N SER A 33 18.90 -7.42 -5.07
CA SER A 33 18.91 -8.66 -4.27
C SER A 33 17.70 -9.49 -4.65
N MET A 34 17.91 -10.78 -4.92
CA MET A 34 16.87 -11.70 -5.33
C MET A 34 16.95 -13.01 -4.55
N ASN A 35 15.80 -13.54 -4.13
CA ASN A 35 15.66 -14.90 -3.63
C ASN A 35 15.17 -15.80 -4.77
N ARG A 36 15.89 -16.88 -5.08
CA ARG A 36 15.39 -17.92 -5.97
C ARG A 36 14.43 -18.82 -5.20
N ILE A 37 13.18 -18.87 -5.65
CA ILE A 37 12.10 -19.62 -5.02
C ILE A 37 12.40 -21.13 -5.06
N GLY A 38 12.27 -21.77 -3.91
CA GLY A 38 12.21 -23.23 -3.76
C GLY A 38 11.11 -23.64 -2.77
N PRO A 39 11.16 -24.87 -2.24
CA PRO A 39 10.17 -25.40 -1.31
C PRO A 39 9.93 -24.55 -0.05
N LYS A 40 10.98 -24.02 0.59
CA LYS A 40 10.85 -23.19 1.81
C LYS A 40 10.22 -21.84 1.53
N SER A 41 10.41 -21.33 0.31
CA SER A 41 9.89 -20.03 -0.12
C SER A 41 8.38 -20.02 -0.36
N LYS A 42 7.74 -21.19 -0.55
CA LYS A 42 6.32 -21.32 -0.90
C LYS A 42 5.37 -20.77 0.17
N GLY A 43 5.80 -20.73 1.43
CA GLY A 43 5.02 -20.14 2.52
C GLY A 43 4.98 -18.61 2.54
N MET A 44 5.76 -17.93 1.70
CA MET A 44 5.74 -16.47 1.58
C MET A 44 4.77 -16.04 0.47
N PRO A 45 3.73 -15.25 0.77
CA PRO A 45 2.88 -14.66 -0.25
C PRO A 45 3.64 -13.65 -1.12
N HIS A 46 3.36 -13.67 -2.42
CA HIS A 46 3.99 -12.80 -3.40
C HIS A 46 2.96 -12.11 -4.28
N VAL A 47 3.36 -10.95 -4.78
CA VAL A 47 2.59 -10.16 -5.73
C VAL A 47 3.40 -9.89 -7.00
N LYS A 48 2.70 -9.68 -8.12
CA LYS A 48 3.30 -9.20 -9.37
C LYS A 48 3.94 -7.83 -9.16
N LEU A 49 5.07 -7.59 -9.83
CA LEU A 49 5.91 -6.41 -9.57
C LEU A 49 5.19 -5.08 -9.87
N LEU A 50 4.47 -4.97 -10.99
CA LEU A 50 3.75 -3.76 -11.38
C LEU A 50 2.31 -3.75 -10.86
N SER A 51 1.51 -4.76 -11.22
CA SER A 51 0.07 -4.79 -10.94
C SER A 51 -0.29 -5.06 -9.49
N ARG A 52 0.67 -5.55 -8.68
CA ARG A 52 0.47 -5.92 -7.27
C ARG A 52 -0.59 -7.00 -7.03
N THR A 53 -1.09 -7.63 -8.08
CA THR A 53 -1.99 -8.78 -7.98
C THR A 53 -1.25 -9.95 -7.36
N GLU A 54 -1.91 -10.66 -6.46
CA GLU A 54 -1.39 -11.87 -5.82
C GLU A 54 -0.95 -12.91 -6.86
N ILE A 55 0.06 -13.68 -6.51
CA ILE A 55 0.55 -14.83 -7.27
C ILE A 55 0.10 -16.07 -6.49
N GLU A 56 -0.91 -16.76 -7.03
CA GLU A 56 -1.51 -17.94 -6.39
C GLU A 56 -0.53 -19.11 -6.28
N GLU A 57 0.25 -19.37 -7.33
CA GLU A 57 1.23 -20.44 -7.37
C GLU A 57 2.63 -19.93 -7.72
N LEU A 58 3.58 -20.24 -6.84
CA LEU A 58 4.99 -19.92 -7.02
C LEU A 58 5.73 -21.09 -7.66
N ASN A 59 6.16 -20.89 -8.90
CA ASN A 59 7.00 -21.85 -9.61
C ASN A 59 8.41 -21.88 -8.99
N GLU A 60 8.91 -23.09 -8.72
CA GLU A 60 10.30 -23.29 -8.29
C GLU A 60 11.27 -22.75 -9.35
N GLY A 61 12.34 -22.10 -8.90
CA GLY A 61 13.28 -21.39 -9.76
C GLY A 61 12.88 -19.95 -10.11
N SER A 62 11.66 -19.52 -9.81
CA SER A 62 11.25 -18.11 -9.96
C SER A 62 12.14 -17.19 -9.14
N LEU A 63 12.31 -15.94 -9.61
CA LEU A 63 13.10 -14.93 -8.90
C LEU A 63 12.19 -13.94 -8.18
N SER A 64 12.33 -13.89 -6.86
CA SER A 64 11.66 -12.91 -6.01
C SER A 64 12.60 -11.77 -5.68
N VAL A 65 12.20 -10.54 -5.98
CA VAL A 65 12.99 -9.33 -5.69
C VAL A 65 12.93 -9.03 -4.20
N ILE A 66 14.07 -9.02 -3.52
CA ILE A 66 14.22 -8.64 -2.11
C ILE A 66 14.61 -7.16 -1.98
N ASP A 67 15.58 -6.67 -2.75
CA ASP A 67 15.92 -5.24 -2.78
C ASP A 67 16.05 -4.73 -4.21
N GLY A 68 15.76 -3.44 -4.40
CA GLY A 68 15.86 -2.75 -5.68
C GLY A 68 14.59 -2.79 -6.52
N GLN A 69 13.46 -3.14 -5.90
CA GLN A 69 12.14 -3.21 -6.50
C GLN A 69 11.73 -1.90 -7.20
N GLN A 70 12.11 -0.73 -6.68
CA GLN A 70 11.79 0.56 -7.31
C GLN A 70 12.60 0.82 -8.59
N ARG A 71 13.87 0.38 -8.60
CA ARG A 71 14.77 0.51 -9.75
C ARG A 71 14.33 -0.43 -10.87
N ILE A 72 14.09 -1.70 -10.54
CA ILE A 72 13.66 -2.72 -11.50
C ILE A 72 12.30 -2.36 -12.09
N SER A 73 11.32 -1.99 -11.26
CA SER A 73 9.98 -1.63 -11.74
C SER A 73 10.02 -0.40 -12.66
N THR A 74 10.78 0.64 -12.32
CA THR A 74 10.91 1.84 -13.17
C THR A 74 11.47 1.52 -14.55
N ASN A 75 12.48 0.66 -14.64
CA ASN A 75 13.03 0.24 -15.93
C ASN A 75 12.08 -0.70 -16.67
N TYR A 76 11.41 -1.59 -15.94
CA TYR A 76 10.42 -2.48 -16.54
C TYR A 76 9.20 -1.72 -17.09
N GLN A 77 8.78 -0.63 -16.45
CA GLN A 77 7.75 0.28 -16.95
C GLN A 77 8.15 0.90 -18.29
N ALA A 78 9.39 1.38 -18.43
CA ALA A 78 9.89 1.87 -19.72
C ALA A 78 10.00 0.74 -20.76
N TYR A 79 10.48 -0.44 -20.35
CA TYR A 79 10.60 -1.62 -21.20
C TYR A 79 9.26 -2.11 -21.76
N SER A 80 8.17 -1.94 -21.00
CA SER A 80 6.81 -2.36 -21.35
C SER A 80 5.90 -1.23 -21.85
N ASN A 81 6.40 0.01 -21.87
CA ASN A 81 5.62 1.22 -22.19
C ASN A 81 4.36 1.38 -21.33
N ASP A 82 4.55 1.24 -20.02
CA ASP A 82 3.51 1.43 -19.00
C ASP A 82 2.96 2.86 -19.00
N GLU A 83 1.67 3.03 -18.69
CA GLU A 83 1.03 4.35 -18.70
C GLU A 83 1.64 5.32 -17.68
N SER A 84 2.17 4.80 -16.56
CA SER A 84 2.75 5.61 -15.48
C SER A 84 4.07 6.33 -15.83
N ILE A 85 4.62 6.11 -17.04
CA ILE A 85 5.84 6.77 -17.52
C ILE A 85 5.63 7.56 -18.82
N GLN A 86 4.39 7.68 -19.31
CA GLN A 86 4.07 8.38 -20.56
C GLN A 86 4.49 9.87 -20.56
N GLU A 87 4.51 10.49 -19.38
CA GLU A 87 4.91 11.89 -19.23
C GLU A 87 6.42 12.11 -19.22
N ILE A 88 7.22 11.05 -19.32
CA ILE A 88 8.68 11.14 -19.26
C ILE A 88 9.23 10.95 -20.67
N ALA A 89 9.99 11.93 -21.15
CA ALA A 89 10.60 11.89 -22.47
C ALA A 89 12.06 12.36 -22.44
N LEU A 90 12.87 11.78 -23.32
CA LEU A 90 14.20 12.29 -23.61
C LEU A 90 14.05 13.56 -24.45
N ASP A 91 14.57 14.68 -23.97
CA ASP A 91 14.66 15.93 -24.70
C ASP A 91 16.04 16.07 -25.33
N LEU A 92 16.10 15.94 -26.66
CA LEU A 92 17.37 15.97 -27.40
C LEU A 92 18.04 17.35 -27.37
N THR A 93 17.27 18.43 -27.18
CA THR A 93 17.85 19.78 -27.07
C THR A 93 18.52 20.00 -25.73
N LYS A 94 18.05 19.33 -24.68
CA LYS A 94 18.60 19.41 -23.32
C LYS A 94 19.56 18.27 -22.99
N GLY A 95 19.61 17.22 -23.82
CA GLY A 95 20.42 16.03 -23.59
C GLY A 95 20.03 15.23 -22.35
N LYS A 96 18.77 15.30 -21.91
CA LYS A 96 18.29 14.63 -20.69
C LYS A 96 16.80 14.30 -20.73
N PHE A 97 16.39 13.35 -19.90
CA PHE A 97 15.00 13.05 -19.61
C PHE A 97 14.36 14.18 -18.80
N VAL A 98 13.11 14.49 -19.14
CA VAL A 98 12.30 15.55 -18.53
C VAL A 98 10.86 15.08 -18.33
N ASN A 99 10.16 15.71 -17.39
CA ASN A 99 8.72 15.56 -17.23
C ASN A 99 8.00 16.52 -18.20
N LEU A 100 7.05 16.00 -18.97
CA LEU A 100 6.22 16.75 -19.92
C LEU A 100 5.09 17.54 -19.26
N LYS A 101 4.76 17.26 -17.99
CA LYS A 101 3.67 17.87 -17.21
C LYS A 101 2.33 17.80 -17.97
N GLU A 102 1.89 16.59 -18.27
CA GLU A 102 0.66 16.30 -19.04
C GLU A 102 0.65 16.85 -20.49
N LYS A 103 1.79 17.31 -21.02
CA LYS A 103 1.90 17.76 -22.41
C LYS A 103 2.30 16.62 -23.34
N LYS A 104 1.91 16.73 -24.62
CA LYS A 104 2.40 15.84 -25.67
C LYS A 104 3.90 16.08 -25.93
N PRO A 105 4.66 15.04 -26.32
CA PRO A 105 6.06 15.20 -26.73
C PRO A 105 6.19 16.21 -27.88
N SER A 106 7.18 17.09 -27.79
CA SER A 106 7.55 17.98 -28.90
C SER A 106 8.35 17.23 -29.96
N LYS A 107 8.58 17.87 -31.12
CA LYS A 107 9.27 17.26 -32.29
C LYS A 107 10.71 16.79 -32.02
N ASN A 108 11.33 17.26 -30.95
CA ASN A 108 12.71 16.91 -30.55
C ASN A 108 12.72 16.01 -29.31
N GLN A 109 11.57 15.48 -28.92
CA GLN A 109 11.39 14.64 -27.73
C GLN A 109 10.87 13.27 -28.12
N ILE A 110 11.36 12.25 -27.41
CA ILE A 110 10.88 10.86 -27.55
C ILE A 110 10.50 10.31 -26.17
N PRO A 111 9.26 9.78 -26.00
CA PRO A 111 8.85 9.14 -24.75
C PRO A 111 9.79 8.02 -24.34
N VAL A 112 10.07 7.90 -23.04
CA VAL A 112 10.98 6.88 -22.52
C VAL A 112 10.46 5.46 -22.76
N GLY A 113 9.14 5.25 -22.70
CA GLY A 113 8.51 3.96 -22.98
C GLY A 113 8.56 3.52 -24.44
N VAL A 114 8.72 4.48 -25.36
CA VAL A 114 9.00 4.20 -26.78
C VAL A 114 10.50 3.96 -26.97
N LEU A 115 11.33 4.86 -26.42
CA LEU A 115 12.78 4.81 -26.56
C LEU A 115 13.37 3.54 -25.94
N TYR A 116 12.84 3.01 -24.85
CA TYR A 116 13.36 1.80 -24.21
C TYR A 116 12.45 0.58 -24.36
N ASN A 117 11.47 0.64 -25.27
CA ASN A 117 10.55 -0.46 -25.49
C ASN A 117 11.29 -1.76 -25.88
N LYS A 118 10.84 -2.86 -25.29
CA LYS A 118 11.27 -4.23 -25.62
C LYS A 118 11.07 -4.59 -27.08
N ASP A 119 9.98 -4.10 -27.67
CA ASP A 119 9.63 -4.35 -29.04
C ASP A 119 10.29 -3.28 -29.91
N PRO A 120 11.25 -3.65 -30.80
CA PRO A 120 11.89 -2.70 -31.69
C PRO A 120 10.93 -2.05 -32.69
N GLU A 121 9.77 -2.67 -32.97
CA GLU A 121 8.78 -2.12 -33.88
C GLU A 121 8.15 -0.85 -33.32
N VAL A 122 7.88 -0.79 -32.01
CA VAL A 122 7.31 0.42 -31.34
C VAL A 122 8.21 1.64 -31.56
N TYR A 123 9.53 1.47 -31.45
CA TYR A 123 10.50 2.53 -31.72
C TYR A 123 10.53 2.91 -33.20
N THR A 124 10.58 1.91 -34.07
CA THR A 124 10.67 2.11 -35.52
C THR A 124 9.45 2.83 -36.07
N GLU A 125 8.26 2.43 -35.62
CA GLU A 125 6.99 3.06 -35.97
C GLU A 125 6.93 4.51 -35.47
N TYR A 126 7.33 4.77 -34.23
CA TYR A 126 7.37 6.13 -33.70
C TYR A 126 8.27 7.04 -34.54
N LEU A 127 9.44 6.57 -34.99
CA LEU A 127 10.31 7.34 -35.87
C LEU A 127 9.66 7.63 -37.23
N ARG A 128 8.95 6.67 -37.82
CA ARG A 128 8.25 6.88 -39.10
C ARG A 128 7.28 8.06 -39.04
N PHE A 129 6.58 8.23 -37.93
CA PHE A 129 5.64 9.33 -37.72
C PHE A 129 6.30 10.62 -37.20
N ASN A 130 7.61 10.61 -36.91
CA ASN A 130 8.35 11.76 -36.41
C ASN A 130 9.61 12.03 -37.26
N PRO A 131 9.48 12.67 -38.44
CA PRO A 131 10.56 12.81 -39.43
C PRO A 131 11.87 13.40 -38.89
N LYS A 132 11.81 14.37 -37.97
CA LYS A 132 13.01 14.97 -37.35
C LYS A 132 13.83 13.98 -36.53
N LEU A 133 13.16 13.02 -35.89
CA LEU A 133 13.81 11.97 -35.13
C LEU A 133 14.34 10.85 -36.04
N ALA A 134 13.72 10.68 -37.22
CA ALA A 134 14.14 9.72 -38.23
C ALA A 134 15.36 10.17 -39.05
N GLU A 135 15.77 11.43 -38.96
CA GLU A 135 17.03 11.89 -39.57
C GLU A 135 18.19 10.98 -39.12
N PHE A 136 19.06 10.58 -40.06
CA PHE A 136 20.07 9.55 -39.80
C PHE A 136 20.99 9.91 -38.63
N SER A 137 21.42 11.17 -38.54
CA SER A 137 22.25 11.66 -37.44
C SER A 137 21.55 11.51 -36.08
N VAL A 138 20.25 11.81 -36.01
CA VAL A 138 19.46 11.73 -34.77
C VAL A 138 19.13 10.28 -34.42
N SER A 139 18.60 9.51 -35.37
CA SER A 139 18.23 8.11 -35.18
C SER A 139 19.45 7.23 -34.85
N SER A 140 20.64 7.54 -35.38
CA SER A 140 21.90 6.89 -34.99
C SER A 140 22.22 7.12 -33.51
N ILE A 141 22.10 8.35 -33.02
CA ILE A 141 22.32 8.68 -31.60
C ILE A 141 21.28 7.99 -30.72
N LEU A 142 19.99 8.04 -31.11
CA LEU A 142 18.92 7.35 -30.39
C LEU A 142 19.16 5.83 -30.34
N GLY A 143 19.67 5.24 -31.42
CA GLY A 143 20.10 3.85 -31.46
C GLY A 143 21.22 3.54 -30.47
N GLN A 144 22.25 4.38 -30.39
CA GLN A 144 23.32 4.23 -29.39
C GLN A 144 22.81 4.33 -27.95
N ILE A 145 21.89 5.27 -27.68
CA ILE A 145 21.25 5.42 -26.37
C ILE A 145 20.46 4.16 -26.01
N ARG A 146 19.72 3.59 -26.97
CA ARG A 146 19.01 2.31 -26.82
C ARG A 146 19.97 1.17 -26.48
N THR A 147 21.02 1.00 -27.29
CA THR A 147 22.02 -0.05 -27.07
C THR A 147 22.68 0.07 -25.71
N LYS A 148 23.04 1.30 -25.28
CA LYS A 148 23.57 1.54 -23.92
C LYS A 148 22.59 1.07 -22.85
N PHE A 149 21.30 1.41 -23.00
CA PHE A 149 20.28 1.00 -22.02
C PHE A 149 20.15 -0.52 -21.93
N PHE A 150 20.04 -1.21 -23.06
CA PHE A 150 19.90 -2.67 -23.09
C PHE A 150 21.15 -3.43 -22.64
N ASN A 151 22.32 -2.80 -22.70
CA ASN A 151 23.57 -3.37 -22.21
C ASN A 151 23.83 -3.09 -20.73
N TYR A 152 22.91 -2.44 -19.99
CA TYR A 152 23.06 -2.30 -18.55
C TYR A 152 22.93 -3.66 -17.86
N PHE A 153 24.03 -4.13 -17.28
CA PHE A 153 24.04 -5.29 -16.39
C PHE A 153 23.76 -4.86 -14.96
N TYR A 154 22.89 -5.61 -14.29
CA TYR A 154 22.72 -5.51 -12.85
C TYR A 154 23.70 -6.44 -12.16
N THR A 155 24.36 -5.96 -11.11
CA THR A 155 24.93 -6.85 -10.10
C THR A 155 23.77 -7.46 -9.31
N ILE A 156 23.62 -8.78 -9.37
CA ILE A 156 22.54 -9.49 -8.68
C ILE A 156 23.12 -10.32 -7.55
N ASN A 157 22.67 -10.02 -6.32
CA ASN A 157 22.93 -10.86 -5.15
C ASN A 157 21.83 -11.91 -5.06
N TYR A 158 22.21 -13.17 -5.15
CA TYR A 158 21.26 -14.29 -5.07
C TYR A 158 21.31 -14.94 -3.69
N ALA A 159 20.14 -15.12 -3.09
CA ALA A 159 19.91 -16.14 -2.08
C ALA A 159 19.09 -17.29 -2.68
N GLN A 160 19.20 -18.47 -2.08
CA GLN A 160 18.52 -19.67 -2.54
C GLN A 160 17.53 -20.15 -1.49
N ASP A 161 16.26 -20.26 -1.90
CA ASP A 161 15.17 -20.86 -1.15
C ASP A 161 15.04 -20.37 0.30
N LEU A 162 15.09 -19.06 0.52
CA LEU A 162 14.83 -18.47 1.83
C LEU A 162 13.35 -18.62 2.22
N SER A 163 13.11 -19.01 3.46
CA SER A 163 11.78 -18.98 4.07
C SER A 163 11.24 -17.55 4.18
N GLY A 164 9.96 -17.42 4.48
CA GLY A 164 9.34 -16.10 4.62
C GLY A 164 9.98 -15.22 5.70
N GLU A 165 10.36 -15.82 6.84
CA GLU A 165 11.01 -15.10 7.94
C GLU A 165 12.43 -14.66 7.57
N GLU A 166 13.21 -15.53 6.95
CA GLU A 166 14.57 -15.20 6.46
C GLU A 166 14.55 -14.11 5.38
N GLN A 167 13.54 -14.12 4.49
CA GLN A 167 13.37 -13.06 3.49
C GLN A 167 13.07 -11.70 4.15
N ILE A 168 12.26 -11.67 5.20
CA ILE A 168 11.96 -10.45 5.97
C ILE A 168 13.22 -9.96 6.69
N GLU A 169 13.94 -10.84 7.37
CA GLU A 169 15.18 -10.47 8.06
C GLU A 169 16.23 -9.92 7.09
N TRP A 170 16.43 -10.59 5.95
CA TRP A 170 17.37 -10.13 4.93
C TRP A 170 16.95 -8.77 4.37
N PHE A 171 15.66 -8.58 4.13
CA PHE A 171 15.11 -7.31 3.71
C PHE A 171 15.33 -6.20 4.74
N ASP A 172 15.14 -6.47 6.02
CA ASP A 172 15.32 -5.51 7.11
C ASP A 172 16.76 -5.03 7.19
N VAL A 173 17.72 -5.97 7.15
CA VAL A 173 19.15 -5.65 7.16
C VAL A 173 19.53 -4.75 5.97
N LEU A 174 18.98 -5.03 4.78
CA LEU A 174 19.24 -4.21 3.59
C LEU A 174 18.54 -2.84 3.63
N ASN A 175 17.33 -2.74 4.21
CA ASN A 175 16.55 -1.50 4.24
C ASN A 175 16.91 -0.56 5.38
N LEU A 176 17.46 -1.07 6.48
CA LEU A 176 18.02 -0.25 7.55
C LEU A 176 19.14 0.69 7.05
N ALA A 177 19.66 0.45 5.84
CA ALA A 177 20.60 1.33 5.14
C ALA A 177 19.97 2.47 4.31
N GLY A 178 18.63 2.57 4.14
CA GLY A 178 18.08 3.69 3.35
C GLY A 178 16.56 3.83 3.12
N SER A 179 15.72 2.89 3.56
CA SER A 179 14.26 2.98 3.32
C SER A 179 13.48 2.10 4.29
N ARG A 180 12.97 2.66 5.40
CA ARG A 180 12.15 1.88 6.34
C ARG A 180 10.80 1.54 5.70
N VAL A 181 10.56 0.26 5.40
CA VAL A 181 9.18 -0.22 5.22
C VAL A 181 8.40 0.04 6.51
N PRO A 182 7.12 0.44 6.44
CA PRO A 182 6.34 0.65 7.65
C PRO A 182 6.28 -0.65 8.46
N GLU A 183 6.70 -0.59 9.73
CA GLU A 183 6.71 -1.70 10.69
C GLU A 183 5.40 -2.51 10.67
N LEU A 184 4.27 -1.83 10.46
CA LEU A 184 2.94 -2.42 10.34
C LEU A 184 2.82 -3.40 9.16
N GLN A 185 3.35 -3.07 7.98
CA GLN A 185 3.24 -3.92 6.79
C GLN A 185 4.00 -5.25 7.00
N MET A 186 5.14 -5.19 7.68
CA MET A 186 5.89 -6.38 8.05
C MET A 186 5.11 -7.24 9.06
N LYS A 187 4.49 -6.61 10.07
CA LYS A 187 3.64 -7.33 11.05
C LYS A 187 2.48 -8.06 10.36
N LEU A 188 1.76 -7.38 9.48
CA LEU A 188 0.66 -7.98 8.73
C LEU A 188 1.13 -9.14 7.84
N THR A 189 2.32 -9.03 7.24
CA THR A 189 2.89 -10.11 6.43
C THR A 189 3.30 -11.31 7.28
N LYS A 190 3.88 -11.08 8.46
CA LYS A 190 4.19 -12.16 9.41
C LYS A 190 2.93 -12.92 9.83
N LEU A 191 1.81 -12.22 10.05
CA LEU A 191 0.52 -12.85 10.33
C LEU A 191 0.01 -13.67 9.14
N GLN A 192 0.15 -13.16 7.92
CA GLN A 192 -0.27 -13.87 6.72
C GLN A 192 0.54 -15.16 6.50
N ILE A 193 1.84 -15.15 6.75
CA ILE A 193 2.69 -16.35 6.73
C ILE A 193 2.22 -17.37 7.77
N LYS A 194 1.76 -16.90 8.94
CA LYS A 194 1.13 -17.74 9.98
C LYS A 194 -0.31 -18.14 9.65
N GLY A 195 -0.78 -17.88 8.43
CA GLY A 195 -2.10 -18.27 7.94
C GLY A 195 -3.23 -17.33 8.37
N LEU A 196 -2.95 -16.08 8.75
CA LEU A 196 -3.94 -15.05 9.07
C LEU A 196 -3.84 -13.87 8.09
N ASP A 197 -4.77 -13.78 7.16
CA ASP A 197 -4.80 -12.70 6.16
C ASP A 197 -5.68 -11.55 6.64
N PHE A 198 -5.06 -10.51 7.22
CA PHE A 198 -5.76 -9.31 7.70
C PHE A 198 -6.61 -8.61 6.63
N TYR A 199 -6.15 -8.58 5.37
CA TYR A 199 -6.88 -7.89 4.31
C TYR A 199 -8.12 -8.67 3.92
N LYS A 200 -7.96 -9.98 3.65
CA LYS A 200 -9.05 -10.86 3.23
C LYS A 200 -10.04 -11.16 4.36
N GLU A 201 -9.54 -11.44 5.56
CA GLU A 201 -10.37 -11.86 6.70
C GLU A 201 -11.00 -10.68 7.46
N TYR A 202 -10.56 -9.43 7.21
CA TYR A 202 -11.05 -8.28 7.98
C TYR A 202 -11.16 -6.97 7.19
N SER A 203 -10.04 -6.38 6.74
CA SER A 203 -10.04 -5.00 6.25
C SER A 203 -10.87 -4.80 4.98
N ASN A 204 -10.88 -5.76 4.05
CA ASN A 204 -11.75 -5.71 2.87
C ASN A 204 -13.23 -5.85 3.26
N ILE A 205 -13.56 -6.80 4.13
CA ILE A 205 -14.95 -7.00 4.61
C ILE A 205 -15.46 -5.74 5.32
N PHE A 206 -14.60 -5.08 6.12
CA PHE A 206 -14.91 -3.82 6.77
C PHE A 206 -15.28 -2.74 5.75
N ARG A 207 -14.48 -2.59 4.68
CA ARG A 207 -14.73 -1.63 3.60
C ARG A 207 -16.02 -1.96 2.86
N ASP A 208 -16.20 -3.22 2.46
CA ASP A 208 -17.36 -3.65 1.67
C ASP A 208 -18.66 -3.39 2.45
N ARG A 209 -18.67 -3.56 3.79
CA ARG A 209 -19.82 -3.20 4.64
C ARG A 209 -20.13 -1.70 4.63
N LEU A 210 -19.12 -0.84 4.62
CA LEU A 210 -19.33 0.61 4.52
C LEU A 210 -19.85 1.03 3.15
N GLU A 211 -19.32 0.41 2.09
CA GLU A 211 -19.79 0.63 0.72
C GLU A 211 -21.24 0.22 0.55
N MET A 212 -21.64 -0.95 1.08
CA MET A 212 -23.04 -1.40 1.09
C MET A 212 -23.96 -0.45 1.86
N ALA A 213 -23.44 0.30 2.84
CA ALA A 213 -24.17 1.31 3.60
C ALA A 213 -24.14 2.71 2.95
N GLY A 214 -23.49 2.88 1.79
CA GLY A 214 -23.34 4.18 1.11
C GLY A 214 -22.37 5.16 1.78
N LEU A 215 -21.49 4.67 2.65
CA LEU A 215 -20.55 5.47 3.46
C LEU A 215 -19.09 5.33 3.01
N ASP A 216 -18.85 4.78 1.82
CA ASP A 216 -17.52 4.63 1.21
C ASP A 216 -16.80 5.98 1.05
N HIS A 217 -17.55 7.05 0.79
CA HIS A 217 -17.02 8.41 0.66
C HIS A 217 -16.32 8.93 1.92
N LEU A 218 -16.48 8.28 3.09
CA LEU A 218 -15.75 8.61 4.31
C LEU A 218 -14.31 8.03 4.35
N PHE A 219 -13.98 7.12 3.42
CA PHE A 219 -12.65 6.52 3.20
C PHE A 219 -11.85 7.28 2.12
N ILE A 220 -11.43 8.51 2.42
CA ILE A 220 -10.94 9.46 1.38
C ILE A 220 -9.45 9.25 1.01
N GLN A 221 -8.67 8.38 1.68
CA GLN A 221 -7.23 8.22 1.40
C GLN A 221 -6.75 6.76 1.37
N LYS A 222 -5.82 6.42 0.47
CA LYS A 222 -5.10 5.13 0.49
C LYS A 222 -4.41 4.85 1.84
N ASN A 223 -4.02 5.89 2.57
CA ASN A 223 -3.43 5.75 3.92
C ASN A 223 -4.46 5.37 5.00
N THR A 224 -5.75 5.65 4.78
CA THR A 224 -6.85 5.31 5.72
C THR A 224 -7.37 3.88 5.55
N GLU A 225 -7.08 3.23 4.42
CA GLU A 225 -7.52 1.86 4.08
C GLU A 225 -7.09 0.82 5.12
N VAL A 226 -5.92 0.99 5.72
CA VAL A 226 -5.40 0.08 6.75
C VAL A 226 -5.54 0.67 8.16
N SER A 227 -5.29 1.98 8.31
CA SER A 227 -5.23 2.60 9.64
C SER A 227 -6.58 2.69 10.34
N ILE A 228 -7.68 2.86 9.61
CA ILE A 228 -9.04 2.93 10.20
C ILE A 228 -9.53 1.55 10.65
N PRO A 229 -9.50 0.49 9.82
CA PRO A 229 -9.85 -0.85 10.30
C PRO A 229 -8.95 -1.27 11.46
N LEU A 230 -7.63 -0.99 11.39
CA LEU A 230 -6.72 -1.32 12.46
C LEU A 230 -7.05 -0.60 13.78
N ALA A 231 -7.41 0.69 13.72
CA ALA A 231 -7.83 1.45 14.90
C ALA A 231 -9.09 0.85 15.54
N THR A 232 -10.03 0.41 14.72
CA THR A 232 -11.33 -0.09 15.18
C THR A 232 -11.20 -1.43 15.92
N LEU A 233 -10.10 -2.16 15.71
CA LEU A 233 -9.78 -3.38 16.48
C LEU A 233 -9.41 -3.13 17.94
N ASN A 234 -9.08 -1.89 18.32
CA ASN A 234 -8.59 -1.57 19.67
C ASN A 234 -9.55 -2.04 20.79
N SER A 235 -10.86 -1.87 20.58
CA SER A 235 -11.87 -2.26 21.56
C SER A 235 -11.98 -3.77 21.71
N ALA A 236 -12.00 -4.51 20.61
CA ALA A 236 -12.02 -5.97 20.65
C ALA A 236 -10.74 -6.54 21.25
N PHE A 237 -9.59 -5.93 20.92
CA PHE A 237 -8.31 -6.30 21.50
C PHE A 237 -8.32 -6.14 23.03
N GLU A 238 -8.78 -5.00 23.55
CA GLU A 238 -8.82 -4.76 25.00
C GLU A 238 -9.64 -5.85 25.72
N ILE A 239 -10.77 -6.27 25.14
CA ILE A 239 -11.60 -7.35 25.66
C ILE A 239 -10.90 -8.71 25.58
N VAL A 240 -10.33 -9.06 24.42
CA VAL A 240 -9.70 -10.38 24.19
C VAL A 240 -8.43 -10.55 25.03
N SER A 241 -7.70 -9.47 25.29
CA SER A 241 -6.53 -9.46 26.18
C SER A 241 -6.90 -9.50 27.67
N GLY A 242 -8.19 -9.55 28.02
CA GLY A 242 -8.66 -9.71 29.40
C GLY A 242 -8.49 -8.47 30.27
N LYS A 243 -8.40 -7.28 29.68
CA LYS A 243 -8.36 -6.03 30.46
C LYS A 243 -9.73 -5.76 31.08
N LYS A 244 -9.73 -5.49 32.39
CA LYS A 244 -10.97 -5.36 33.18
C LYS A 244 -11.70 -4.04 32.95
N ASN A 245 -10.95 -2.95 32.74
CA ASN A 245 -11.49 -1.60 32.56
C ASN A 245 -10.93 -0.98 31.28
N HIS A 246 -11.75 -0.16 30.63
CA HIS A 246 -11.31 0.60 29.46
C HIS A 246 -10.16 1.54 29.81
N THR A 247 -9.15 1.59 28.96
CA THR A 247 -8.08 2.57 29.01
C THR A 247 -8.03 3.37 27.71
N SER A 248 -7.86 4.69 27.81
CA SER A 248 -8.05 5.62 26.68
C SER A 248 -7.16 5.35 25.46
N ASN A 249 -6.06 4.60 25.63
CA ASN A 249 -5.19 4.14 24.53
C ASN A 249 -5.84 3.07 23.63
N TYR A 250 -7.02 2.53 23.98
CA TYR A 250 -7.82 1.62 23.16
C TYR A 250 -9.02 2.31 22.51
N SER A 251 -9.00 3.64 22.43
CA SER A 251 -9.97 4.37 21.62
C SER A 251 -9.79 4.02 20.14
N PRO A 252 -10.88 3.90 19.35
CA PRO A 252 -10.83 3.54 17.94
C PRO A 252 -10.41 4.74 17.06
N ILE A 253 -9.19 5.22 17.30
CA ILE A 253 -8.58 6.39 16.65
C ILE A 253 -7.30 5.94 15.92
N PRO A 254 -7.06 6.35 14.66
CA PRO A 254 -5.84 5.98 13.92
C PRO A 254 -4.52 6.28 14.62
N SER A 255 -4.43 7.37 15.41
CA SER A 255 -3.22 7.70 16.18
C SER A 255 -2.90 6.69 17.29
N ASP A 256 -3.92 5.94 17.73
CA ASP A 256 -3.82 4.92 18.78
C ASP A 256 -3.79 3.49 18.20
N ALA A 257 -3.89 3.35 16.87
CA ALA A 257 -3.73 2.09 16.16
C ALA A 257 -2.24 1.67 16.15
N LYS A 258 -1.70 1.27 17.29
CA LYS A 258 -0.26 1.04 17.42
C LYS A 258 0.24 -0.22 16.73
N GLY A 259 -0.65 -1.10 16.24
CA GLY A 259 -0.29 -2.37 15.61
C GLY A 259 0.59 -3.29 16.49
N SER A 260 0.95 -2.89 17.71
CA SER A 260 1.74 -3.65 18.67
C SER A 260 0.98 -4.88 19.11
N PHE A 261 -0.34 -4.75 19.23
CA PHE A 261 -1.24 -5.85 19.53
C PHE A 261 -1.18 -7.00 18.52
N LEU A 262 -0.82 -6.74 17.26
CA LEU A 262 -0.66 -7.78 16.24
C LEU A 262 0.44 -8.79 16.60
N ASN A 263 1.36 -8.42 17.50
CA ASN A 263 2.40 -9.30 18.02
C ASN A 263 2.04 -9.91 19.39
N GLU A 264 1.02 -9.39 20.07
CA GLU A 264 0.65 -9.80 21.44
C GLU A 264 -0.38 -10.94 21.45
N LEU A 265 -1.11 -11.14 20.35
CA LEU A 265 -2.15 -12.16 20.23
C LEU A 265 -1.79 -13.22 19.18
N GLU A 266 -2.18 -14.46 19.46
CA GLU A 266 -2.11 -15.55 18.49
C GLU A 266 -3.19 -15.41 17.39
N PRO A 267 -3.01 -16.04 16.21
CA PRO A 267 -3.93 -15.92 15.08
C PRO A 267 -5.41 -16.13 15.43
N ASP A 268 -5.73 -17.11 16.27
CA ASP A 268 -7.12 -17.39 16.65
C ASP A 268 -7.73 -16.30 17.56
N GLN A 269 -6.92 -15.69 18.41
CA GLN A 269 -7.34 -14.53 19.21
C GLN A 269 -7.55 -13.30 18.33
N LEU A 270 -6.72 -13.11 17.31
CA LEU A 270 -6.90 -12.05 16.31
C LEU A 270 -8.17 -12.25 15.48
N ARG A 271 -8.47 -13.48 15.03
CA ARG A 271 -9.74 -13.80 14.37
C ARG A 271 -10.94 -13.49 15.24
N LYS A 272 -10.84 -13.77 16.55
CA LYS A 272 -11.88 -13.38 17.52
C LYS A 272 -12.04 -11.86 17.57
N CYS A 273 -10.95 -11.09 17.56
CA CYS A 273 -11.00 -9.63 17.48
C CYS A 273 -11.67 -9.14 16.19
N PHE A 274 -11.31 -9.72 15.04
CA PHE A 274 -11.91 -9.39 13.74
C PHE A 274 -13.41 -9.60 13.75
N LYS A 275 -13.87 -10.78 14.19
CA LYS A 275 -15.29 -11.11 14.29
C LYS A 275 -16.05 -10.18 15.23
N MET A 276 -15.49 -9.91 16.41
CA MET A 276 -16.14 -9.00 17.38
C MET A 276 -16.31 -7.59 16.81
N THR A 277 -15.28 -7.09 16.14
CA THR A 277 -15.27 -5.74 15.57
C THR A 277 -16.18 -5.63 14.36
N LEU A 278 -16.21 -6.64 13.48
CA LEU A 278 -17.14 -6.66 12.34
C LEU A 278 -18.59 -6.69 12.80
N ASN A 279 -18.91 -7.47 13.83
CA ASN A 279 -20.24 -7.46 14.44
C ASN A 279 -20.58 -6.07 15.02
N GLY A 280 -19.65 -5.46 15.78
CA GLY A 280 -19.85 -4.11 16.31
C GLY A 280 -20.05 -3.04 15.22
N LEU A 281 -19.35 -3.17 14.08
CA LEU A 281 -19.58 -2.33 12.90
C LEU A 281 -20.99 -2.50 12.34
N GLU A 282 -21.45 -3.75 12.21
CA GLU A 282 -22.80 -4.04 11.70
C GLU A 282 -23.88 -3.49 12.62
N ASP A 283 -23.71 -3.66 13.93
CA ASP A 283 -24.58 -3.06 14.95
C ASP A 283 -24.57 -1.53 14.86
N ALA A 284 -23.41 -0.90 14.63
CA ALA A 284 -23.30 0.55 14.46
C ALA A 284 -24.02 1.07 13.22
N LEU A 285 -23.89 0.38 12.08
CA LEU A 285 -24.55 0.75 10.82
C LEU A 285 -26.07 0.58 10.95
N ASN A 286 -26.51 -0.57 11.48
CA ASN A 286 -27.93 -0.82 11.74
C ASN A 286 -28.51 0.18 12.74
N PHE A 287 -27.76 0.57 13.77
CA PHE A 287 -28.19 1.57 14.74
C PHE A 287 -28.46 2.94 14.10
N ILE A 288 -27.60 3.38 13.18
CA ILE A 288 -27.78 4.64 12.44
C ILE A 288 -29.05 4.59 11.60
N ASP A 289 -29.25 3.49 10.86
CA ASP A 289 -30.39 3.31 9.97
C ASP A 289 -31.72 3.18 10.73
N ILE A 290 -31.80 2.27 11.70
CA ILE A 290 -33.01 2.00 12.50
C ILE A 290 -33.49 3.25 13.25
N ASN A 291 -32.55 4.08 13.73
CA ASN A 291 -32.89 5.31 14.46
C ASN A 291 -32.97 6.54 13.55
N SER A 292 -32.82 6.36 12.22
CA SER A 292 -32.88 7.44 11.22
C SER A 292 -32.00 8.64 11.59
N LEU A 293 -30.78 8.35 12.04
CA LEU A 293 -29.84 9.39 12.45
C LEU A 293 -29.32 10.16 11.22
N ARG A 294 -28.84 11.39 11.45
CA ARG A 294 -28.19 12.17 10.39
C ARG A 294 -27.02 11.40 9.79
N GLU A 295 -26.76 11.59 8.51
CA GLU A 295 -25.63 10.98 7.84
C GLU A 295 -24.30 11.41 8.52
N PRO A 296 -23.40 10.47 8.84
CA PRO A 296 -22.16 10.78 9.52
C PRO A 296 -21.23 11.60 8.62
N SER A 297 -20.88 12.81 9.04
CA SER A 297 -19.97 13.67 8.29
C SER A 297 -18.49 13.27 8.37
N ARG A 298 -18.17 12.31 9.26
CA ARG A 298 -16.80 11.84 9.53
C ARG A 298 -16.80 10.36 9.94
N ILE A 299 -15.72 9.67 9.59
CA ILE A 299 -15.54 8.24 9.93
C ILE A 299 -15.48 7.98 11.45
N ASP A 300 -15.09 8.99 12.25
CA ASP A 300 -14.99 8.87 13.71
C ASP A 300 -16.32 8.45 14.35
N TYR A 301 -17.48 8.88 13.83
CA TYR A 301 -18.79 8.44 14.31
C TYR A 301 -18.95 6.93 14.18
N ILE A 302 -18.57 6.37 13.03
CA ILE A 302 -18.68 4.94 12.76
C ILE A 302 -17.66 4.15 13.59
N SER A 303 -16.41 4.60 13.66
CA SER A 303 -15.38 3.87 14.43
C SER A 303 -15.71 3.85 15.92
N TYR A 304 -16.29 4.92 16.47
CA TYR A 304 -16.66 5.03 17.89
C TYR A 304 -17.88 4.16 18.20
N LEU A 305 -18.93 4.23 17.38
CA LEU A 305 -20.09 3.35 17.55
C LEU A 305 -19.70 1.87 17.40
N SER A 306 -18.83 1.53 16.43
CA SER A 306 -18.33 0.16 16.26
C SER A 306 -17.62 -0.34 17.52
N GLY A 307 -16.79 0.53 18.13
CA GLY A 307 -16.13 0.24 19.41
C GLY A 307 -17.14 0.09 20.57
N TYR A 308 -18.12 0.99 20.67
CA TYR A 308 -19.17 0.93 21.68
C TYR A 308 -19.95 -0.39 21.62
N PHE A 309 -20.46 -0.78 20.45
CA PHE A 309 -21.21 -2.03 20.28
C PHE A 309 -20.32 -3.27 20.44
N THR A 310 -19.01 -3.13 20.26
CA THR A 310 -18.06 -4.20 20.60
C THR A 310 -18.02 -4.49 22.11
N TYR A 311 -18.11 -3.46 22.97
CA TYR A 311 -18.24 -3.64 24.43
C TYR A 311 -19.67 -3.98 24.86
N ASN A 312 -20.66 -3.33 24.27
CA ASN A 312 -22.04 -3.28 24.76
C ASN A 312 -23.02 -4.00 23.83
N LYS A 313 -22.82 -5.31 23.62
CA LYS A 313 -23.65 -6.12 22.71
C LYS A 313 -25.15 -6.19 23.06
N ASN A 314 -25.51 -5.86 24.30
CA ASN A 314 -26.89 -5.88 24.80
C ASN A 314 -27.25 -4.52 25.42
N ALA A 315 -27.12 -3.44 24.65
CA ALA A 315 -27.47 -2.10 25.12
C ALA A 315 -28.94 -2.02 25.54
N SER A 316 -29.21 -1.44 26.71
CA SER A 316 -30.58 -1.21 27.18
C SER A 316 -31.27 -0.10 26.37
N ASN A 317 -32.60 -0.03 26.40
CA ASN A 317 -33.34 1.07 25.76
C ASN A 317 -32.89 2.46 26.27
N THR A 318 -32.54 2.57 27.55
CA THR A 318 -32.01 3.81 28.13
C THR A 318 -30.64 4.15 27.55
N SER A 319 -29.76 3.15 27.41
CA SER A 319 -28.44 3.33 26.81
C SER A 319 -28.53 3.75 25.34
N ILE A 320 -29.46 3.15 24.59
CA ILE A 320 -29.74 3.52 23.19
C ILE A 320 -30.08 5.02 23.08
N GLN A 321 -30.95 5.54 23.96
CA GLN A 321 -31.30 6.98 23.94
C GLN A 321 -30.10 7.88 24.29
N ASN A 322 -29.27 7.46 25.23
CA ASN A 322 -28.03 8.19 25.56
C ASN A 322 -27.06 8.22 24.37
N VAL A 323 -26.91 7.10 23.65
CA VAL A 323 -26.06 7.02 22.46
C VAL A 323 -26.61 7.89 21.32
N ILE A 324 -27.93 7.93 21.11
CA ILE A 324 -28.57 8.84 20.14
C ILE A 324 -28.27 10.30 20.50
N ASN A 325 -28.42 10.67 21.77
CA ASN A 325 -28.10 12.00 22.26
C ASN A 325 -26.61 12.34 22.05
N TRP A 326 -25.72 11.40 22.37
CA TRP A 326 -24.29 11.56 22.12
C TRP A 326 -24.01 11.78 20.62
N TYR A 327 -24.61 10.98 19.74
CA TYR A 327 -24.41 11.07 18.28
C TYR A 327 -24.82 12.43 17.71
N ASN A 328 -25.98 12.94 18.13
CA ASN A 328 -26.54 14.19 17.62
C ASN A 328 -25.78 15.42 18.14
N ASN A 329 -25.25 15.36 19.37
CA ASN A 329 -24.58 16.51 20.01
C ASN A 329 -23.06 16.50 19.86
N THR A 330 -22.45 15.37 19.51
CA THR A 330 -21.01 15.27 19.31
C THR A 330 -20.56 15.95 18.02
N ASN A 331 -19.43 16.66 18.08
CA ASN A 331 -18.75 17.25 16.93
C ASN A 331 -17.24 16.96 16.99
N PHE A 332 -16.73 16.31 15.94
CA PHE A 332 -15.32 15.94 15.82
C PHE A 332 -14.43 17.03 15.20
N GLY A 333 -15.00 18.16 14.76
CA GLY A 333 -14.26 19.28 14.16
C GLY A 333 -13.24 19.91 15.12
N ASN A 334 -12.02 20.13 14.65
CA ASN A 334 -10.92 20.79 15.39
C ASN A 334 -10.58 20.19 16.77
N LYS A 335 -10.84 18.89 16.98
CA LYS A 335 -10.51 18.19 18.22
C LYS A 335 -9.10 17.59 18.21
N SER A 336 -8.36 17.84 19.29
CA SER A 336 -7.09 17.17 19.61
C SER A 336 -7.30 15.69 19.90
N ASN A 337 -6.22 14.88 19.87
CA ASN A 337 -6.32 13.45 20.16
C ASN A 337 -6.79 13.17 21.60
N GLN A 338 -6.50 14.04 22.55
CA GLN A 338 -6.98 13.88 23.92
C GLN A 338 -8.50 14.07 24.02
N GLU A 339 -9.02 15.16 23.46
CA GLU A 339 -10.47 15.43 23.45
C GLU A 339 -11.24 14.33 22.72
N ARG A 340 -10.67 13.77 21.64
CA ARG A 340 -11.26 12.64 20.93
C ARG A 340 -11.39 11.40 21.83
N ARG A 341 -10.36 11.07 22.61
CA ARG A 341 -10.44 9.96 23.58
C ARG A 341 -11.48 10.22 24.67
N GLU A 342 -11.62 11.46 25.12
CA GLU A 342 -12.64 11.85 26.10
C GLU A 342 -14.05 11.65 25.53
N LEU A 343 -14.31 12.04 24.28
CA LEU A 343 -15.58 11.76 23.59
C LEU A 343 -15.90 10.25 23.52
N TYR A 344 -14.89 9.41 23.34
CA TYR A 344 -15.09 7.96 23.34
C TYR A 344 -15.41 7.43 24.75
N ASN A 345 -14.70 7.92 25.77
CA ASN A 345 -15.01 7.56 27.16
C ASN A 345 -16.44 7.96 27.53
N GLU A 346 -16.91 9.14 27.11
CA GLU A 346 -18.29 9.61 27.30
C GLU A 346 -19.30 8.68 26.62
N LEU A 347 -19.02 8.24 25.39
CA LEU A 347 -19.85 7.27 24.69
C LEU A 347 -19.94 5.94 25.46
N LEU A 348 -18.83 5.44 26.00
CA LEU A 348 -18.83 4.18 26.78
C LEU A 348 -19.62 4.26 28.10
N MET A 349 -19.89 5.47 28.60
CA MET A 349 -20.72 5.70 29.78
C MET A 349 -22.22 5.81 29.48
N CYS A 350 -22.61 5.82 28.20
CA CYS A 350 -24.01 5.85 27.74
C CYS A 350 -24.69 4.49 27.88
#